data_AF-A0A9R0SCJ9-F1
#
_entry.id   AF-A0A9R0SCJ9-F1
#
_cell.length_a   1.000
_cell.length_b   1.000
_cell.length_c   1.000
_cell.angle_alpha   90.00
_cell.angle_beta   90.00
_cell.angle_gamma   90.00
#
_symmetry.space_group_name_H-M   'P 1'
#
loop_
_entity.id
_entity.type
_entity.pdbx_description
1 polymer ?
#
loop_
_entity_poly.entity_id
_entity_poly.type
_entity_poly.pdbx_seq_one_letter_code
_entity_poly.pdbx_strand_id
1 'polypeptide(L)'
;MKQQVLSNAHGGRISSPSVAARTRVPRAAAAATPIKEAPSSPAPAPATPPRARRLVRVSSKEERVVTGAAAKPKRHKEDSEEETRKLRGEVEALRKEVERLQLLNTELECDKSDLTHQLALARCTITRLQEQHDIYIKTDVETKGDFINGLINKVQTTTYTDVEQVLTFVDWLDQQLSTLSDETGVLKHFSWPERKADALREAAFEYRDLKCVVTEISSLNADDGSPTSCEATLRKISSLLDKLEKSMKRLVNLRSSVMPCYKQFGIPTEWMLDSGIASKMRVASVTLAKVYMKRALKEITAYTGGGNEAALVAQSVRFTYRVHQFAGGLDSEAMRAFEELTQRSRLTAV
;
A
#
# COMPACT_ATOMS: atom_id res chain seq x y z
N MET A 1 73.18 -11.00 41.53
CA MET A 1 73.89 -9.97 40.75
C MET A 1 72.85 -9.34 39.82
N LYS A 2 72.38 -8.12 40.13
CA LYS A 2 72.77 -6.85 39.46
C LYS A 2 72.31 -6.86 37.99
N GLN A 3 71.47 -5.99 37.44
CA GLN A 3 70.88 -4.66 37.72
C GLN A 3 69.60 -4.58 36.83
N GLN A 4 68.47 -3.93 37.16
CA GLN A 4 68.21 -2.47 37.31
C GLN A 4 68.46 -1.73 35.98
N VAL A 5 67.54 -0.96 35.36
CA VAL A 5 67.03 0.39 35.70
C VAL A 5 65.96 0.75 34.62
N LEU A 6 64.69 1.05 34.96
CA LEU A 6 64.02 2.38 35.02
C LEU A 6 64.22 3.24 33.74
N SER A 7 63.21 3.88 33.13
CA SER A 7 62.51 5.05 33.69
C SER A 7 61.54 5.72 32.68
N ASN A 8 60.47 6.30 33.24
CA ASN A 8 59.76 7.56 32.91
C ASN A 8 59.11 7.76 31.52
N ALA A 9 57.80 8.01 31.36
CA ALA A 9 56.89 8.98 31.99
C ALA A 9 57.29 10.46 31.81
N HIS A 10 56.68 11.13 30.83
CA HIS A 10 56.38 12.58 30.68
C HIS A 10 55.26 12.63 29.59
N GLY A 11 54.14 13.36 29.67
CA GLY A 11 53.83 14.58 30.41
C GLY A 11 53.56 15.72 29.41
N GLY A 12 52.29 16.10 29.22
CA GLY A 12 51.83 17.26 28.44
C GLY A 12 50.78 16.88 27.39
N ARG A 13 49.48 17.18 27.46
CA ARG A 13 48.69 18.35 27.95
C ARG A 13 49.05 19.65 27.25
N ILE A 14 48.44 19.94 26.08
CA ILE A 14 47.95 21.28 25.70
C ILE A 14 46.76 21.19 24.73
N SER A 15 45.63 21.71 25.22
CA SER A 15 44.56 22.53 24.64
C SER A 15 44.13 22.46 23.17
N SER A 16 42.81 22.31 23.03
CA SER A 16 41.91 22.79 21.98
C SER A 16 42.01 24.31 21.71
N PRO A 17 41.40 24.76 20.61
CA PRO A 17 40.31 25.75 20.69
C PRO A 17 39.08 25.19 19.94
N SER A 18 37.89 25.05 20.53
CA SER A 18 36.95 26.06 21.04
C SER A 18 36.63 27.17 20.03
N VAL A 19 35.54 26.97 19.26
CA VAL A 19 34.68 28.05 18.77
C VAL A 19 33.21 27.64 18.93
N ALA A 20 32.49 28.52 19.62
CA ALA A 20 31.06 28.64 19.95
C ALA A 20 30.05 27.97 18.98
N ALA A 21 29.08 27.19 19.45
CA ALA A 21 27.96 27.52 20.36
C ALA A 21 26.94 28.51 19.75
N ARG A 22 25.85 27.97 19.21
CA ARG A 22 24.52 28.59 19.31
C ARG A 22 23.53 27.56 19.86
N THR A 23 23.37 27.65 21.16
CA THR A 23 22.38 26.98 22.00
C THR A 23 21.00 27.56 21.71
N ARG A 24 19.98 26.72 21.53
CA ARG A 24 18.60 27.10 21.86
C ARG A 24 18.05 26.08 22.86
N VAL A 25 17.83 26.61 24.05
CA VAL A 25 17.40 25.98 25.31
C VAL A 25 15.90 25.65 25.24
N PRO A 26 15.41 24.65 26.03
CA PRO A 26 14.11 24.04 25.89
C PRO A 26 13.05 24.69 26.79
N ARG A 27 11.77 24.37 26.58
CA ARG A 27 10.71 24.72 27.54
C ARG A 27 9.75 23.55 27.81
N ALA A 28 10.01 22.97 28.98
CA ALA A 28 9.11 22.47 30.03
C ALA A 28 7.81 21.71 29.67
N ALA A 29 7.71 20.57 30.35
CA ALA A 29 6.55 19.72 30.55
C ALA A 29 5.42 20.39 31.35
N ALA A 30 4.18 19.95 31.09
CA ALA A 30 3.12 19.84 32.09
C ALA A 30 2.19 18.69 31.69
N ALA A 31 1.91 17.83 32.67
CA ALA A 31 1.06 16.65 32.56
C ALA A 31 -0.40 16.95 32.96
N ALA A 32 -1.25 15.95 32.71
CA ALA A 32 -2.56 15.64 33.31
C ALA A 32 -3.86 16.11 32.59
N THR A 33 -4.69 15.08 32.37
CA THR A 33 -6.05 14.85 31.81
C THR A 33 -7.20 15.60 32.54
N PRO A 34 -8.52 15.31 32.34
CA PRO A 34 -9.34 14.83 31.18
C PRO A 34 -10.65 15.64 30.98
N ILE A 35 -11.22 15.80 29.78
CA ILE A 35 -12.63 16.24 29.63
C ILE A 35 -13.37 15.55 28.44
N LYS A 36 -14.25 14.62 28.83
CA LYS A 36 -15.61 14.28 28.34
C LYS A 36 -15.93 14.18 26.83
N GLU A 37 -16.31 12.96 26.47
CA GLU A 37 -17.43 12.65 25.57
C GLU A 37 -18.76 13.29 26.03
N ALA A 38 -19.58 13.72 25.06
CA ALA A 38 -21.05 13.69 25.07
C ALA A 38 -21.56 14.01 23.63
N PRO A 39 -22.85 13.81 23.29
CA PRO A 39 -23.39 12.55 22.80
C PRO A 39 -24.07 12.67 21.43
N SER A 40 -24.53 11.52 20.95
CA SER A 40 -25.40 11.27 19.81
C SER A 40 -26.66 12.17 19.76
N SER A 41 -27.01 12.61 18.55
CA SER A 41 -28.34 13.12 18.21
C SER A 41 -29.15 12.07 17.45
N PRO A 42 -30.45 11.91 17.73
CA PRO A 42 -31.29 10.81 17.25
C PRO A 42 -31.96 11.09 15.90
N ALA A 43 -32.47 10.01 15.32
CA ALA A 43 -33.17 9.93 14.04
C ALA A 43 -34.43 10.84 13.93
N PRO A 44 -34.80 11.30 12.73
CA PRO A 44 -36.12 11.89 12.49
C PRO A 44 -37.17 10.82 12.16
N ALA A 45 -38.30 10.90 12.87
CA ALA A 45 -39.54 10.14 12.64
C ALA A 45 -40.48 10.89 11.65
N PRO A 46 -41.61 10.29 11.21
CA PRO A 46 -42.18 10.46 9.87
C PRO A 46 -43.08 11.68 9.68
N ALA A 47 -43.13 12.22 8.46
CA ALA A 47 -44.06 13.29 8.07
C ALA A 47 -45.42 12.72 7.61
N THR A 48 -46.48 13.17 8.27
CA THR A 48 -47.91 12.99 7.94
C THR A 48 -48.42 14.14 7.03
N PRO A 49 -49.60 14.02 6.39
CA PRO A 49 -49.96 14.76 5.17
C PRO A 49 -50.60 16.14 5.44
N PRO A 50 -50.61 17.09 4.49
CA PRO A 50 -51.32 18.35 4.68
C PRO A 50 -52.81 18.20 4.34
N ARG A 51 -53.66 18.48 5.35
CA ARG A 51 -55.11 18.63 5.22
C ARG A 51 -55.46 20.12 5.04
N ALA A 52 -56.31 20.37 4.03
CA ALA A 52 -57.18 21.51 3.76
C ALA A 52 -56.97 22.84 4.53
N ARG A 53 -56.73 23.93 3.78
CA ARG A 53 -57.04 25.29 4.23
C ARG A 53 -58.28 25.85 3.53
N ARG A 54 -59.10 26.43 4.40
CA ARG A 54 -60.49 26.88 4.24
C ARG A 54 -60.55 28.33 3.75
N LEU A 55 -61.60 28.57 2.98
CA LEU A 55 -62.22 29.84 2.55
C LEU A 55 -61.86 31.09 3.39
N VAL A 56 -61.40 32.14 2.71
CA VAL A 56 -61.47 33.51 3.22
C VAL A 56 -62.65 34.23 2.56
N ARG A 57 -63.39 34.90 3.45
CA ARG A 57 -64.72 35.48 3.38
C ARG A 57 -64.69 36.81 2.63
N VAL A 58 -65.60 36.97 1.68
CA VAL A 58 -65.97 38.26 1.08
C VAL A 58 -66.64 39.13 2.15
N SER A 59 -66.23 40.39 2.27
CA SER A 59 -66.90 41.40 3.10
C SER A 59 -67.40 42.54 2.22
N SER A 60 -68.69 42.81 2.36
CA SER A 60 -69.46 43.89 1.75
C SER A 60 -69.09 45.26 2.34
N LYS A 61 -69.18 46.32 1.53
CA LYS A 61 -69.51 47.67 2.00
C LYS A 61 -70.14 48.51 0.88
N GLU A 62 -71.23 49.19 1.22
CA GLU A 62 -72.10 50.00 0.35
C GLU A 62 -71.50 51.35 -0.10
N GLU A 63 -71.82 51.68 -1.36
CA GLU A 63 -72.40 52.91 -1.93
C GLU A 63 -71.75 54.31 -1.77
N ARG A 64 -71.44 54.96 -2.92
CA ARG A 64 -71.92 56.33 -3.26
C ARG A 64 -71.78 56.67 -4.76
N VAL A 65 -72.82 57.33 -5.30
CA VAL A 65 -73.01 57.86 -6.66
C VAL A 65 -72.16 59.11 -6.94
N VAL A 66 -71.66 59.32 -8.19
CA VAL A 66 -71.64 60.57 -9.02
C VAL A 66 -71.30 60.24 -10.51
N THR A 67 -71.83 61.03 -11.45
CA THR A 67 -72.02 60.93 -12.93
C THR A 67 -70.85 61.26 -13.90
N GLY A 68 -70.87 60.73 -15.16
CA GLY A 68 -70.60 61.51 -16.42
C GLY A 68 -69.62 61.01 -17.55
N ALA A 69 -70.14 60.80 -18.79
CA ALA A 69 -69.63 61.03 -20.19
C ALA A 69 -68.47 60.21 -20.91
N ALA A 70 -68.42 60.24 -22.27
CA ALA A 70 -68.01 59.19 -23.25
C ALA A 70 -66.87 59.50 -24.32
N ALA A 71 -66.28 58.48 -25.04
CA ALA A 71 -65.75 58.47 -26.47
C ALA A 71 -65.03 57.12 -26.97
N LYS A 72 -64.65 56.94 -28.28
CA LYS A 72 -64.60 55.70 -29.18
C LYS A 72 -63.24 55.41 -29.99
N PRO A 73 -62.91 54.21 -30.61
CA PRO A 73 -61.72 54.01 -31.54
C PRO A 73 -61.83 53.04 -32.81
N LYS A 74 -60.81 52.97 -33.74
CA LYS A 74 -60.45 51.85 -34.72
C LYS A 74 -59.30 52.16 -35.77
N ARG A 75 -58.14 51.45 -35.78
CA ARG A 75 -57.17 51.25 -36.94
C ARG A 75 -56.03 50.20 -36.75
N HIS A 76 -55.86 49.57 -35.58
CA HIS A 76 -54.75 48.66 -35.22
C HIS A 76 -54.87 47.17 -35.66
N LYS A 77 -55.59 46.85 -36.74
CA LYS A 77 -56.13 45.49 -36.89
C LYS A 77 -55.25 44.48 -37.64
N GLU A 78 -54.57 44.83 -38.74
CA GLU A 78 -53.89 43.86 -39.61
C GLU A 78 -52.51 43.38 -39.12
N ASP A 79 -51.61 44.27 -38.67
CA ASP A 79 -50.32 43.83 -38.06
C ASP A 79 -50.55 42.97 -36.80
N SER A 80 -51.65 43.25 -36.09
CA SER A 80 -52.06 42.45 -34.94
C SER A 80 -52.46 41.02 -35.32
N GLU A 81 -52.95 40.79 -36.55
CA GLU A 81 -53.41 39.48 -37.01
C GLU A 81 -52.25 38.55 -37.43
N GLU A 82 -51.14 39.09 -37.92
CA GLU A 82 -49.95 38.30 -38.25
C GLU A 82 -49.12 37.95 -37.00
N GLU A 83 -48.95 38.92 -36.09
CA GLU A 83 -48.28 38.70 -34.81
C GLU A 83 -49.04 37.67 -33.95
N THR A 84 -50.38 37.73 -33.95
CA THR A 84 -51.21 36.71 -33.27
C THR A 84 -51.13 35.33 -33.93
N ARG A 85 -50.85 35.23 -35.23
CA ARG A 85 -50.62 33.94 -35.92
C ARG A 85 -49.27 33.34 -35.54
N LYS A 86 -48.22 34.16 -35.49
CA LYS A 86 -46.88 33.74 -35.06
C LYS A 86 -46.87 33.25 -33.62
N LEU A 87 -47.43 34.05 -32.70
CA LEU A 87 -47.57 33.69 -31.28
C LEU A 87 -48.37 32.39 -31.10
N ARG A 88 -49.40 32.16 -31.92
CA ARG A 88 -50.16 30.90 -31.90
C ARG A 88 -49.30 29.70 -32.28
N GLY A 89 -48.43 29.83 -33.29
CA GLY A 89 -47.49 28.79 -33.67
C GLY A 89 -46.44 28.50 -32.58
N GLU A 90 -45.92 29.55 -31.92
CA GLU A 90 -45.00 29.42 -30.79
C GLU A 90 -45.68 28.76 -29.58
N VAL A 91 -46.92 29.13 -29.25
CA VAL A 91 -47.71 28.49 -28.20
C VAL A 91 -47.97 27.01 -28.51
N GLU A 92 -48.22 26.67 -29.76
CA GLU A 92 -48.42 25.28 -30.17
C GLU A 92 -47.11 24.47 -30.12
N ALA A 93 -45.97 25.06 -30.50
CA ALA A 93 -44.66 24.45 -30.34
C ALA A 93 -44.32 24.22 -28.86
N LEU A 94 -44.57 25.21 -28.00
CA LEU A 94 -44.39 25.09 -26.54
C LEU A 94 -45.33 24.04 -25.93
N ARG A 95 -46.57 23.93 -26.41
CA ARG A 95 -47.51 22.88 -25.96
C ARG A 95 -46.97 21.48 -26.28
N LYS A 96 -46.48 21.26 -27.50
CA LYS A 96 -45.86 19.98 -27.90
C LYS A 96 -44.63 19.66 -27.05
N GLU A 97 -43.82 20.67 -26.71
CA GLU A 97 -42.65 20.48 -25.86
C GLU A 97 -43.04 20.14 -24.40
N VAL A 98 -44.11 20.76 -23.87
CA VAL A 98 -44.65 20.41 -22.55
C VAL A 98 -45.16 18.97 -22.52
N GLU A 99 -45.87 18.53 -23.56
CA GLU A 99 -46.32 17.13 -23.69
C GLU A 99 -45.13 16.16 -23.75
N ARG A 100 -44.07 16.49 -24.51
CA ARG A 100 -42.84 15.70 -24.57
C ARG A 100 -42.15 15.60 -23.19
N LEU A 101 -42.05 16.71 -22.47
CA LEU A 101 -41.47 16.75 -21.13
C LEU A 101 -42.31 15.97 -20.12
N GLN A 102 -43.64 15.99 -20.23
CA GLN A 102 -44.52 15.17 -19.39
C GLN A 102 -44.27 13.68 -19.62
N LEU A 103 -44.14 13.24 -20.88
CA LEU A 103 -43.84 11.85 -21.21
C LEU A 103 -42.48 11.43 -20.64
N LEU A 104 -41.43 12.23 -20.86
CA LEU A 104 -40.10 11.94 -20.32
C LEU A 104 -40.10 11.89 -18.78
N ASN A 105 -40.87 12.75 -18.12
CA ASN A 105 -40.99 12.74 -16.67
C ASN A 105 -41.70 11.48 -16.16
N THR A 106 -42.68 10.97 -16.90
CA THR A 106 -43.32 9.68 -16.56
C THR A 106 -42.38 8.50 -16.74
N GLU A 107 -41.55 8.49 -17.79
CA GLU A 107 -40.53 7.47 -18.03
C GLU A 107 -39.45 7.50 -16.94
N LEU A 108 -38.96 8.69 -16.60
CA LEU A 108 -37.96 8.87 -15.55
C LEU A 108 -38.46 8.46 -14.16
N GLU A 109 -39.74 8.72 -13.85
CA GLU A 109 -40.36 8.20 -12.62
C GLU A 109 -40.54 6.67 -12.64
N CYS A 110 -40.82 6.09 -13.82
CA CYS A 110 -40.85 4.63 -14.00
C CYS A 110 -39.47 4.01 -13.73
N ASP A 111 -38.41 4.52 -14.37
CA ASP A 111 -37.03 4.08 -14.17
C ASP A 111 -36.58 4.23 -12.72
N LYS A 112 -36.88 5.38 -12.11
CA LYS A 112 -36.60 5.62 -10.69
C LYS A 112 -37.29 4.60 -9.81
N SER A 113 -38.54 4.24 -10.09
CA SER A 113 -39.25 3.21 -9.35
C SER A 113 -38.59 1.82 -9.51
N ASP A 114 -38.15 1.46 -10.71
CA ASP A 114 -37.45 0.20 -10.96
C ASP A 114 -36.10 0.16 -10.24
N LEU A 115 -35.29 1.23 -10.33
CA LEU A 115 -34.04 1.34 -9.57
C LEU A 115 -34.27 1.23 -8.05
N THR A 116 -35.34 1.84 -7.52
CA THR A 116 -35.65 1.71 -6.09
C THR A 116 -36.01 0.28 -5.71
N HIS A 117 -36.71 -0.44 -6.58
CA HIS A 117 -37.03 -1.85 -6.37
C HIS A 117 -35.77 -2.73 -6.44
N GLN A 118 -34.91 -2.52 -7.45
CA GLN A 118 -33.64 -3.23 -7.58
C GLN A 118 -32.73 -2.99 -6.37
N LEU A 119 -32.66 -1.75 -5.88
CA LEU A 119 -31.92 -1.43 -4.64
C LEU A 119 -32.52 -2.15 -3.42
N ALA A 120 -33.85 -2.24 -3.32
CA ALA A 120 -34.49 -2.99 -2.24
C ALA A 120 -34.15 -4.49 -2.31
N LEU A 121 -34.20 -5.10 -3.50
CA LEU A 121 -33.83 -6.50 -3.72
C LEU A 121 -32.35 -6.76 -3.40
N ALA A 122 -31.46 -5.87 -3.83
CA ALA A 122 -30.04 -5.95 -3.52
C ALA A 122 -29.79 -5.87 -2.01
N ARG A 123 -30.46 -4.94 -1.31
CA ARG A 123 -30.39 -4.83 0.16
C ARG A 123 -30.87 -6.11 0.85
N CYS A 124 -32.01 -6.66 0.45
CA CYS A 124 -32.52 -7.93 1.01
C CYS A 124 -31.53 -9.09 0.77
N THR A 125 -30.92 -9.15 -0.41
CA THR A 125 -29.94 -10.18 -0.74
C THR A 125 -28.68 -10.07 0.13
N ILE A 126 -28.18 -8.85 0.33
CA ILE A 126 -27.04 -8.58 1.21
C ILE A 126 -27.35 -9.02 2.64
N THR A 127 -28.52 -8.62 3.18
CA THR A 127 -28.93 -9.00 4.55
C THR A 127 -29.02 -10.52 4.70
N ARG A 128 -29.65 -11.22 3.74
CA ARG A 128 -29.74 -12.69 3.77
C ARG A 128 -28.36 -13.35 3.78
N LEU A 129 -27.42 -12.86 2.96
CA LEU A 129 -26.06 -13.42 2.92
C LEU A 129 -25.30 -13.16 4.22
N GLN A 130 -25.49 -12.00 4.85
CA GLN A 130 -24.93 -11.67 6.16
C GLN A 130 -25.47 -12.59 7.25
N GLU A 131 -26.78 -12.82 7.30
CA GLU A 131 -27.39 -13.75 8.25
C GLU A 131 -26.88 -15.18 8.07
N GLN A 132 -26.75 -15.65 6.82
CA GLN A 132 -26.18 -16.96 6.54
C GLN A 132 -24.73 -17.07 7.02
N HIS A 133 -23.92 -16.03 6.77
CA HIS A 133 -22.54 -15.96 7.23
C HIS A 133 -22.43 -16.05 8.77
N ASP A 134 -23.26 -15.32 9.49
CA ASP A 134 -23.26 -15.34 10.96
C ASP A 134 -23.65 -16.72 11.53
N ILE A 135 -24.54 -17.44 10.85
CA ILE A 135 -24.90 -18.82 11.22
C ILE A 135 -23.69 -19.75 11.08
N TYR A 136 -22.89 -19.61 10.00
CA TYR A 136 -21.69 -20.42 9.82
C TYR A 136 -20.64 -20.11 10.89
N ILE A 137 -20.42 -18.83 11.24
CA ILE A 137 -19.54 -18.44 12.34
C ILE A 137 -19.99 -19.10 13.63
N LYS A 138 -21.27 -18.95 13.98
CA LYS A 138 -21.81 -19.50 15.23
C LYS A 138 -21.66 -21.03 15.28
N THR A 139 -21.90 -21.70 14.16
CA THR A 139 -21.72 -23.15 14.05
C THR A 139 -20.27 -23.56 14.27
N ASP A 140 -19.31 -22.84 13.68
CA ASP A 140 -17.88 -23.11 13.87
C ASP A 140 -17.44 -22.83 15.32
N VAL A 141 -17.94 -21.77 15.95
CA VAL A 141 -17.66 -21.45 17.38
C VAL A 141 -18.16 -22.58 18.29
N GLU A 142 -19.34 -23.12 18.02
CA GLU A 142 -19.95 -24.20 18.83
C GLU A 142 -19.26 -25.56 18.59
N THR A 143 -18.91 -25.88 17.34
CA THR A 143 -18.40 -27.22 16.97
C THR A 143 -16.88 -27.35 17.05
N LYS A 144 -16.13 -26.27 16.82
CA LYS A 144 -14.66 -26.29 16.74
C LYS A 144 -13.99 -25.64 17.95
N GLY A 145 -14.71 -25.43 19.06
CA GLY A 145 -14.18 -24.76 20.25
C GLY A 145 -12.93 -25.44 20.83
N ASP A 146 -12.95 -26.75 21.03
CA ASP A 146 -11.79 -27.51 21.56
C ASP A 146 -10.60 -27.47 20.61
N PHE A 147 -10.86 -27.54 19.30
CA PHE A 147 -9.85 -27.40 18.27
C PHE A 147 -9.16 -26.03 18.35
N ILE A 148 -9.92 -24.94 18.42
CA ILE A 148 -9.39 -23.57 18.52
C ILE A 148 -8.63 -23.36 19.83
N ASN A 149 -9.15 -23.86 20.96
CA ASN A 149 -8.41 -23.82 22.24
C ASN A 149 -7.08 -24.59 22.15
N GLY A 150 -7.04 -25.70 21.42
CA GLY A 150 -5.81 -26.42 21.09
C GLY A 150 -4.83 -25.58 20.26
N LEU A 151 -5.32 -24.83 19.26
CA LEU A 151 -4.51 -23.90 18.48
C LEU A 151 -3.96 -22.76 19.35
N ILE A 152 -4.80 -22.16 20.20
CA ILE A 152 -4.40 -21.09 21.14
C ILE A 152 -3.26 -21.56 22.02
N ASN A 153 -3.41 -22.76 22.63
CA ASN A 153 -2.38 -23.33 23.48
C ASN A 153 -1.07 -23.54 22.70
N LYS A 154 -1.15 -24.10 21.48
CA LYS A 154 0.03 -24.28 20.62
C LYS A 154 0.70 -22.95 20.28
N VAL A 155 -0.04 -21.92 19.88
CA VAL A 155 0.52 -20.59 19.58
C VAL A 155 1.21 -20.00 20.81
N GLN A 156 0.66 -20.19 22.01
CA GLN A 156 1.25 -19.65 23.24
C GLN A 156 2.50 -20.43 23.69
N THR A 157 2.46 -21.76 23.65
CA THR A 157 3.50 -22.63 24.23
C THR A 157 4.65 -22.95 23.30
N THR A 158 4.45 -22.86 21.98
CA THR A 158 5.52 -23.17 21.02
C THR A 158 6.67 -22.16 21.16
N THR A 159 7.86 -22.70 21.31
CA THR A 159 9.14 -21.97 21.29
C THR A 159 9.89 -22.33 20.02
N TYR A 160 10.57 -21.36 19.44
CA TYR A 160 11.27 -21.54 18.16
C TYR A 160 12.76 -21.30 18.36
N THR A 161 13.58 -22.17 17.80
CA THR A 161 15.04 -22.01 17.80
C THR A 161 15.51 -21.31 16.53
N ASP A 162 14.85 -21.57 15.41
CA ASP A 162 15.20 -21.03 14.10
C ASP A 162 13.96 -20.49 13.37
N VAL A 163 14.17 -19.51 12.49
CA VAL A 163 13.10 -18.89 11.71
C VAL A 163 12.44 -19.88 10.76
N GLU A 164 13.16 -20.91 10.28
CA GLU A 164 12.55 -21.96 9.44
C GLU A 164 11.48 -22.74 10.21
N GLN A 165 11.60 -22.89 11.54
CA GLN A 165 10.55 -23.48 12.37
C GLN A 165 9.33 -22.56 12.50
N VAL A 166 9.54 -21.24 12.49
CA VAL A 166 8.44 -20.27 12.44
C VAL A 166 7.70 -20.39 11.12
N LEU A 167 8.43 -20.56 9.99
CA LEU A 167 7.80 -20.77 8.68
C LEU A 167 6.91 -22.00 8.67
N THR A 168 7.44 -23.15 9.09
CA THR A 168 6.67 -24.41 9.08
C THR A 168 5.49 -24.36 10.04
N PHE A 169 5.64 -23.70 11.19
CA PHE A 169 4.54 -23.50 12.12
C PHE A 169 3.45 -22.60 11.55
N VAL A 170 3.81 -21.47 10.92
CA VAL A 170 2.84 -20.55 10.31
C VAL A 170 2.11 -21.25 9.16
N ASP A 171 2.81 -22.02 8.32
CA ASP A 171 2.16 -22.79 7.24
C ASP A 171 1.16 -23.80 7.78
N TRP A 172 1.53 -24.51 8.85
CA TRP A 172 0.61 -25.42 9.55
C TRP A 172 -0.56 -24.66 10.17
N LEU A 173 -0.32 -23.52 10.82
CA LEU A 173 -1.33 -22.72 11.50
C LEU A 173 -2.37 -22.18 10.50
N ASP A 174 -1.91 -21.61 9.40
CA ASP A 174 -2.77 -21.07 8.35
C ASP A 174 -3.57 -22.18 7.67
N GLN A 175 -2.99 -23.38 7.51
CA GLN A 175 -3.73 -24.56 7.04
C GLN A 175 -4.80 -25.03 8.04
N GLN A 176 -4.53 -24.94 9.35
CA GLN A 176 -5.54 -25.25 10.37
C GLN A 176 -6.68 -24.22 10.34
N LEU A 177 -6.35 -22.94 10.21
CA LEU A 177 -7.32 -21.85 10.23
C LEU A 177 -8.12 -21.74 8.93
N SER A 178 -7.58 -22.21 7.79
CA SER A 178 -8.34 -22.32 6.53
C SER A 178 -9.52 -23.29 6.59
N THR A 179 -9.65 -24.08 7.65
CA THR A 179 -10.82 -24.95 7.88
C THR A 179 -12.01 -24.20 8.49
N LEU A 180 -11.82 -22.97 8.95
CA LEU A 180 -12.87 -22.11 9.49
C LEU A 180 -13.59 -21.37 8.34
N SER A 181 -14.88 -21.11 8.53
CA SER A 181 -15.70 -20.40 7.54
C SER A 181 -15.32 -18.91 7.46
N ASP A 182 -15.14 -18.27 8.62
CA ASP A 182 -14.54 -16.94 8.78
C ASP A 182 -13.58 -16.99 9.97
N GLU A 183 -12.29 -16.97 9.68
CA GLU A 183 -11.23 -16.98 10.70
C GLU A 183 -11.43 -15.84 11.70
N THR A 184 -11.65 -14.61 11.23
CA THR A 184 -11.69 -13.43 12.10
C THR A 184 -12.95 -13.37 12.94
N GLY A 185 -14.09 -13.76 12.36
CA GLY A 185 -15.37 -13.85 13.05
C GLY A 185 -15.34 -14.91 14.13
N VAL A 186 -14.85 -16.10 13.81
CA VAL A 186 -14.79 -17.22 14.76
C VAL A 186 -13.77 -16.95 15.88
N LEU A 187 -12.55 -16.52 15.55
CA LEU A 187 -11.49 -16.31 16.53
C LEU A 187 -11.81 -15.20 17.56
N LYS A 188 -12.65 -14.22 17.21
CA LYS A 188 -13.12 -13.17 18.14
C LYS A 188 -13.88 -13.72 19.35
N HIS A 189 -14.49 -14.90 19.23
CA HIS A 189 -15.21 -15.54 20.35
C HIS A 189 -14.28 -16.26 21.34
N PHE A 190 -12.98 -16.37 21.02
CA PHE A 190 -11.98 -17.04 21.84
C PHE A 190 -10.91 -16.06 22.32
N SER A 191 -10.13 -16.46 23.32
CA SER A 191 -8.97 -15.69 23.80
C SER A 191 -7.76 -15.86 22.86
N TRP A 192 -7.96 -15.55 21.57
CA TRP A 192 -6.94 -15.71 20.54
C TRP A 192 -5.75 -14.77 20.81
N PRO A 193 -4.51 -15.27 20.82
CA PRO A 193 -3.31 -14.47 21.04
C PRO A 193 -2.93 -13.68 19.76
N GLU A 194 -3.82 -12.78 19.34
CA GLU A 194 -3.75 -12.02 18.08
C GLU A 194 -2.37 -11.41 17.84
N ARG A 195 -1.85 -10.64 18.81
CA ARG A 195 -0.54 -9.99 18.68
C ARG A 195 0.61 -10.96 18.43
N LYS A 196 0.58 -12.15 19.05
CA LYS A 196 1.63 -13.17 18.87
C LYS A 196 1.47 -13.86 17.52
N ALA A 197 0.24 -14.22 17.14
CA ALA A 197 -0.06 -14.85 15.86
C ALA A 197 0.32 -13.93 14.69
N ASP A 198 -0.02 -12.64 14.79
CA ASP A 198 0.33 -11.65 13.77
C ASP A 198 1.83 -11.43 13.68
N ALA A 199 2.53 -11.34 14.82
CA ALA A 199 3.98 -11.23 14.83
C ALA A 199 4.67 -12.46 14.20
N LEU A 200 4.12 -13.68 14.41
CA LEU A 200 4.63 -14.90 13.76
C LEU A 200 4.44 -14.85 12.25
N ARG A 201 3.25 -14.46 11.78
CA ARG A 201 2.94 -14.33 10.35
C ARG A 201 3.77 -13.25 9.68
N GLU A 202 3.93 -12.09 10.32
CA GLU A 202 4.76 -10.99 9.85
C GLU A 202 6.23 -11.43 9.75
N ALA A 203 6.77 -12.07 10.79
CA ALA A 203 8.15 -12.58 10.78
C ALA A 203 8.37 -13.60 9.67
N ALA A 204 7.42 -14.52 9.47
CA ALA A 204 7.48 -15.52 8.41
C ALA A 204 7.43 -14.88 7.02
N PHE A 205 6.53 -13.91 6.81
CA PHE A 205 6.41 -13.18 5.56
C PHE A 205 7.69 -12.40 5.23
N GLU A 206 8.19 -11.60 6.17
CA GLU A 206 9.38 -10.77 5.94
C GLU A 206 10.62 -11.61 5.64
N TYR A 207 10.82 -12.72 6.38
CA TYR A 207 11.92 -13.62 6.09
C TYR A 207 11.77 -14.31 4.71
N ARG A 208 10.56 -14.76 4.35
CA ARG A 208 10.28 -15.36 3.03
C ARG A 208 10.55 -14.38 1.89
N ASP A 209 10.12 -13.13 2.02
CA ASP A 209 10.36 -12.11 0.99
C ASP A 209 11.85 -11.88 0.74
N LEU A 210 12.64 -11.77 1.82
CA LEU A 210 14.09 -11.63 1.72
C LEU A 210 14.76 -12.89 1.15
N LYS A 211 14.35 -14.08 1.62
CA LYS A 211 14.85 -15.37 1.14
C LYS A 211 14.54 -15.55 -0.34
N CYS A 212 13.35 -15.16 -0.80
CA CYS A 212 12.91 -15.22 -2.19
C CYS A 212 13.90 -14.49 -3.11
N VAL A 213 14.25 -13.23 -2.78
CA VAL A 213 15.23 -12.44 -3.56
C VAL A 213 16.60 -13.13 -3.60
N VAL A 214 17.09 -13.66 -2.48
CA VAL A 214 18.37 -14.37 -2.42
C VAL A 214 18.35 -15.66 -3.28
N THR A 215 17.24 -16.39 -3.27
CA THR A 215 17.08 -17.60 -4.10
C THR A 215 16.90 -17.29 -5.59
N GLU A 216 16.22 -16.19 -5.94
CA GLU A 216 16.10 -15.69 -7.32
C GLU A 216 17.50 -15.42 -7.91
N ILE A 217 18.40 -14.84 -7.11
CA ILE A 217 19.79 -14.57 -7.53
C ILE A 217 20.61 -15.85 -7.62
N SER A 218 20.44 -16.77 -6.66
CA SER A 218 21.22 -18.01 -6.62
C SER A 218 20.86 -18.98 -7.76
N SER A 219 19.63 -18.91 -8.26
CA SER A 219 19.17 -19.65 -9.45
C SER A 219 19.56 -19.00 -10.79
N LEU A 220 20.20 -17.82 -10.75
CA LEU A 220 20.68 -17.14 -11.94
C LEU A 220 21.91 -17.87 -12.50
N ASN A 221 21.68 -18.72 -13.51
CA ASN A 221 22.76 -19.36 -14.25
C ASN A 221 23.44 -18.35 -15.18
N ALA A 222 24.77 -18.34 -15.18
CA ALA A 222 25.56 -17.50 -16.09
C ALA A 222 25.54 -17.98 -17.56
N ASP A 223 25.02 -19.18 -17.79
CA ASP A 223 25.17 -19.93 -19.04
C ASP A 223 23.82 -20.50 -19.50
N ASP A 224 22.72 -19.75 -19.30
CA ASP A 224 21.53 -20.08 -20.06
C ASP A 224 21.85 -19.90 -21.55
N GLY A 225 21.77 -20.97 -22.34
CA GLY A 225 21.83 -20.89 -23.80
C GLY A 225 20.62 -20.14 -24.38
N SER A 226 19.97 -19.28 -23.58
CA SER A 226 18.81 -18.51 -23.95
C SER A 226 19.25 -17.43 -24.93
N PRO A 227 18.47 -17.17 -25.99
CA PRO A 227 18.74 -16.13 -26.99
C PRO A 227 18.59 -14.69 -26.42
N THR A 228 18.57 -14.52 -25.11
CA THR A 228 18.50 -13.21 -24.46
C THR A 228 19.74 -12.38 -24.76
N SER A 229 19.51 -11.20 -25.34
CA SER A 229 20.55 -10.20 -25.59
C SER A 229 21.37 -9.92 -24.32
N CYS A 230 22.67 -9.70 -24.49
CA CYS A 230 23.59 -9.33 -23.42
C CYS A 230 23.03 -8.19 -22.57
N GLU A 231 22.56 -7.14 -23.23
CA GLU A 231 22.02 -5.96 -22.59
C GLU A 231 20.79 -6.27 -21.72
N ALA A 232 19.90 -7.13 -22.19
CA ALA A 232 18.72 -7.55 -21.42
C ALA A 232 19.12 -8.32 -20.14
N THR A 233 20.15 -9.17 -20.25
CA THR A 233 20.70 -9.92 -19.11
C THR A 233 21.35 -8.99 -18.09
N LEU A 234 22.18 -8.06 -18.55
CA LEU A 234 22.84 -7.06 -17.69
C LEU A 234 21.82 -6.13 -17.02
N ARG A 235 20.74 -5.76 -17.71
CA ARG A 235 19.62 -5.00 -17.13
C ARG A 235 18.89 -5.80 -16.06
N LYS A 236 18.63 -7.10 -16.28
CA LYS A 236 18.02 -7.99 -15.28
C LYS A 236 18.91 -8.12 -14.03
N ILE A 237 20.22 -8.30 -14.22
CA ILE A 237 21.17 -8.35 -13.10
C ILE A 237 21.18 -7.02 -12.32
N SER A 238 21.16 -5.89 -13.03
CA SER A 238 21.13 -4.57 -12.39
C SER A 238 19.85 -4.35 -11.57
N SER A 239 18.69 -4.77 -12.08
CA SER A 239 17.43 -4.66 -11.35
C SER A 239 17.36 -5.58 -10.13
N LEU A 240 18.00 -6.76 -10.18
CA LEU A 240 18.15 -7.63 -9.01
C LEU A 240 19.00 -6.99 -7.92
N LEU A 241 20.09 -6.31 -8.28
CA LEU A 241 20.88 -5.54 -7.32
C LEU A 241 20.06 -4.39 -6.70
N ASP A 242 19.28 -3.66 -7.50
CA ASP A 242 18.39 -2.60 -6.99
C ASP A 242 17.35 -3.15 -6.02
N LYS A 243 16.74 -4.31 -6.32
CA LYS A 243 15.82 -5.01 -5.41
C LYS A 243 16.52 -5.37 -4.10
N LEU A 244 17.72 -5.94 -4.18
CA LEU A 244 18.49 -6.38 -3.02
C LEU A 244 18.86 -5.21 -2.09
N GLU A 245 19.29 -4.08 -2.64
CA GLU A 245 19.57 -2.86 -1.88
C GLU A 245 18.31 -2.32 -1.17
N LYS A 246 17.17 -2.30 -1.88
CA LYS A 246 15.88 -1.91 -1.29
C LYS A 246 15.48 -2.85 -0.15
N SER A 247 15.59 -4.17 -0.36
CA SER A 247 15.31 -5.19 0.65
C SER A 247 16.23 -5.06 1.86
N MET A 248 17.52 -4.75 1.68
CA MET A 248 18.47 -4.55 2.78
C MET A 248 18.08 -3.31 3.59
N LYS A 249 17.74 -2.21 2.93
CA LYS A 249 17.25 -1.00 3.60
C LYS A 249 15.98 -1.28 4.39
N ARG A 250 15.05 -2.04 3.82
CA ARG A 250 13.81 -2.46 4.50
C ARG A 250 14.13 -3.30 5.75
N LEU A 251 15.03 -4.28 5.65
CA LEU A 251 15.47 -5.09 6.78
C LEU A 251 16.07 -4.26 7.91
N VAL A 252 16.94 -3.29 7.60
CA VAL A 252 17.53 -2.40 8.61
C VAL A 252 16.46 -1.61 9.36
N ASN A 253 15.47 -1.08 8.64
CA ASN A 253 14.34 -0.36 9.25
C ASN A 253 13.47 -1.31 10.09
N LEU A 254 13.12 -2.47 9.54
CA LEU A 254 12.32 -3.50 10.21
C LEU A 254 12.96 -3.92 11.54
N ARG A 255 14.27 -4.20 11.53
CA ARG A 255 15.06 -4.57 12.72
C ARG A 255 14.92 -3.55 13.86
N SER A 256 14.82 -2.26 13.55
CA SER A 256 14.63 -1.22 14.58
C SER A 256 13.21 -1.19 15.16
N SER A 257 12.20 -1.56 14.35
CA SER A 257 10.78 -1.41 14.70
C SER A 257 10.20 -2.65 15.40
N VAL A 258 10.44 -3.85 14.86
CA VAL A 258 9.71 -5.07 15.29
C VAL A 258 10.53 -6.02 16.16
N MET A 259 11.86 -5.89 16.17
CA MET A 259 12.74 -6.80 16.91
C MET A 259 12.45 -6.89 18.42
N PRO A 260 12.09 -5.79 19.13
CA PRO A 260 11.67 -5.90 20.54
C PRO A 260 10.39 -6.73 20.72
N CYS A 261 9.42 -6.56 19.82
CA CYS A 261 8.16 -7.30 19.80
C CYS A 261 8.39 -8.80 19.56
N TYR A 262 9.25 -9.14 18.59
CA TYR A 262 9.60 -10.53 18.29
C TYR A 262 10.28 -11.22 19.47
N LYS A 263 11.19 -10.53 20.16
CA LYS A 263 11.83 -11.04 21.38
C LYS A 263 10.81 -11.29 22.50
N GLN A 264 9.86 -10.38 22.69
CA GLN A 264 8.79 -10.55 23.69
C GLN A 264 7.94 -11.80 23.41
N PHE A 265 7.72 -12.13 22.14
CA PHE A 265 6.94 -13.30 21.73
C PHE A 265 7.75 -14.59 21.55
N GLY A 266 9.07 -14.57 21.84
CA GLY A 266 9.93 -15.74 21.65
C GLY A 266 10.15 -16.11 20.19
N ILE A 267 10.04 -15.14 19.28
CA ILE A 267 10.33 -15.31 17.85
C ILE A 267 11.84 -15.10 17.63
N PRO A 268 12.54 -15.99 16.90
CA PRO A 268 13.97 -15.86 16.69
C PRO A 268 14.28 -14.58 15.92
N THR A 269 15.22 -13.78 16.42
CA THR A 269 15.66 -12.53 15.75
C THR A 269 17.04 -12.63 15.14
N GLU A 270 17.74 -13.76 15.32
CA GLU A 270 19.11 -13.97 14.84
C GLU A 270 19.22 -13.85 13.32
N TRP A 271 18.17 -14.23 12.58
CA TRP A 271 18.11 -14.08 11.12
C TRP A 271 18.14 -12.62 10.66
N MET A 272 17.74 -11.66 11.52
CA MET A 272 17.73 -10.22 11.21
C MET A 272 19.09 -9.54 11.44
N LEU A 273 20.04 -10.22 12.08
CA LEU A 273 21.36 -9.68 12.37
C LEU A 273 22.23 -9.64 11.10
N ASP A 274 23.34 -8.91 11.18
CA ASP A 274 24.30 -8.79 10.08
C ASP A 274 24.91 -10.15 9.69
N SER A 275 24.99 -11.11 10.62
CA SER A 275 25.38 -12.49 10.38
C SER A 275 24.29 -13.35 9.72
N GLY A 276 23.03 -12.94 9.81
CA GLY A 276 21.85 -13.68 9.33
C GLY A 276 21.59 -13.52 7.84
N ILE A 277 20.35 -13.19 7.45
CA ILE A 277 19.95 -13.03 6.05
C ILE A 277 20.74 -11.90 5.36
N ALA A 278 21.16 -10.87 6.11
CA ALA A 278 21.95 -9.76 5.59
C ALA A 278 23.30 -10.24 5.01
N SER A 279 23.98 -11.18 5.65
CA SER A 279 25.23 -11.76 5.12
C SER A 279 24.98 -12.51 3.81
N LYS A 280 23.89 -13.30 3.74
CA LYS A 280 23.46 -14.02 2.53
C LYS A 280 23.14 -13.06 1.38
N MET A 281 22.49 -11.93 1.67
CA MET A 281 22.25 -10.87 0.68
C MET A 281 23.55 -10.28 0.15
N ARG A 282 24.53 -9.97 1.01
CA ARG A 282 25.85 -9.48 0.56
C ARG A 282 26.54 -10.51 -0.34
N VAL A 283 26.54 -11.79 0.04
CA VAL A 283 27.08 -12.87 -0.81
C VAL A 283 26.36 -12.95 -2.16
N ALA A 284 25.02 -12.88 -2.17
CA ALA A 284 24.23 -12.87 -3.40
C ALA A 284 24.59 -11.70 -4.32
N SER A 285 24.87 -10.52 -3.77
CA SER A 285 25.34 -9.37 -4.58
C SER A 285 26.69 -9.64 -5.25
N VAL A 286 27.62 -10.30 -4.56
CA VAL A 286 28.92 -10.70 -5.13
C VAL A 286 28.71 -11.72 -6.24
N THR A 287 27.77 -12.67 -6.08
CA THR A 287 27.37 -13.59 -7.15
C THR A 287 26.84 -12.83 -8.37
N LEU A 288 26.02 -11.79 -8.20
CA LEU A 288 25.58 -10.94 -9.31
C LEU A 288 26.76 -10.28 -10.04
N ALA A 289 27.76 -9.76 -9.31
CA ALA A 289 28.97 -9.22 -9.93
C ALA A 289 29.71 -10.27 -10.78
N LYS A 290 29.87 -11.49 -10.28
CA LYS A 290 30.49 -12.58 -11.05
C LYS A 290 29.73 -12.86 -12.34
N VAL A 291 28.42 -13.04 -12.26
CA VAL A 291 27.58 -13.34 -13.43
C VAL A 291 27.61 -12.19 -14.43
N TYR A 292 27.53 -10.94 -13.94
CA TYR A 292 27.61 -9.74 -14.76
C TYR A 292 28.93 -9.68 -15.54
N MET A 293 30.06 -9.83 -14.83
CA MET A 293 31.39 -9.73 -15.43
C MET A 293 31.64 -10.86 -16.43
N LYS A 294 31.28 -12.10 -16.09
CA LYS A 294 31.39 -13.24 -17.03
C LYS A 294 30.58 -13.00 -18.30
N ARG A 295 29.35 -12.48 -18.18
CA ARG A 295 28.49 -12.20 -19.35
C ARG A 295 29.03 -11.05 -20.20
N ALA A 296 29.50 -9.97 -19.58
CA ALA A 296 30.12 -8.84 -20.26
C ALA A 296 31.41 -9.28 -20.99
N LEU A 297 32.24 -10.08 -20.33
CA LEU A 297 33.46 -10.63 -20.90
C LEU A 297 33.20 -11.50 -22.13
N LYS A 298 32.17 -12.37 -22.08
CA LYS A 298 31.72 -13.22 -23.20
C LYS A 298 31.31 -12.37 -24.41
N GLU A 299 30.58 -11.28 -24.17
CA GLU A 299 30.16 -10.34 -25.22
C GLU A 299 31.35 -9.63 -25.87
N ILE A 300 32.29 -9.14 -25.06
CA ILE A 300 33.50 -8.47 -25.53
C ILE A 300 34.35 -9.42 -26.40
N THR A 301 34.50 -10.69 -26.01
CA THR A 301 35.19 -11.68 -26.86
C THR A 301 34.46 -11.97 -28.16
N ALA A 302 33.13 -12.10 -28.12
CA ALA A 302 32.35 -12.52 -29.28
C ALA A 302 32.33 -11.46 -30.40
N TYR A 303 32.39 -10.18 -30.04
CA TYR A 303 32.37 -9.04 -30.96
C TYR A 303 33.64 -8.20 -30.88
N THR A 304 34.79 -8.86 -30.90
CA THR A 304 36.12 -8.20 -30.95
C THR A 304 36.17 -7.28 -32.18
N GLY A 305 36.11 -5.96 -31.98
CA GLY A 305 36.14 -4.94 -33.05
C GLY A 305 34.94 -3.98 -33.11
N GLY A 306 33.92 -4.14 -32.26
CA GLY A 306 32.81 -3.18 -32.14
C GLY A 306 33.11 -2.03 -31.18
N GLY A 307 32.87 -0.77 -31.57
CA GLY A 307 33.14 0.44 -30.77
C GLY A 307 32.42 0.56 -29.40
N ASN A 308 31.67 -0.47 -28.98
CA ASN A 308 30.93 -0.52 -27.72
C ASN A 308 31.70 -1.20 -26.56
N GLU A 309 32.90 -1.75 -26.83
CA GLU A 309 33.69 -2.47 -25.82
C GLU A 309 34.05 -1.58 -24.61
N ALA A 310 34.58 -0.38 -24.86
CA ALA A 310 34.98 0.55 -23.80
C ALA A 310 33.79 0.97 -22.92
N ALA A 311 32.61 1.16 -23.51
CA ALA A 311 31.40 1.50 -22.78
C ALA A 311 30.93 0.34 -21.89
N LEU A 312 31.00 -0.90 -22.40
CA LEU A 312 30.64 -2.11 -21.67
C LEU A 312 31.59 -2.39 -20.51
N VAL A 313 32.91 -2.18 -20.70
CA VAL A 313 33.88 -2.26 -19.60
C VAL A 313 33.59 -1.18 -18.55
N ALA A 314 33.39 0.08 -18.97
CA ALA A 314 33.11 1.16 -18.04
C ALA A 314 31.81 0.92 -17.24
N GLN A 315 30.77 0.37 -17.88
CA GLN A 315 29.52 -0.01 -17.20
C GLN A 315 29.76 -1.13 -16.19
N SER A 316 30.51 -2.14 -16.56
CA SER A 316 30.86 -3.26 -15.69
C SER A 316 31.68 -2.82 -14.48
N VAL A 317 32.64 -1.91 -14.66
CA VAL A 317 33.42 -1.34 -13.56
C VAL A 317 32.52 -0.59 -12.58
N ARG A 318 31.60 0.24 -13.08
CA ARG A 318 30.62 0.95 -12.23
C ARG A 318 29.73 -0.02 -11.46
N PHE A 319 29.25 -1.07 -12.13
CA PHE A 319 28.41 -2.09 -11.51
C PHE A 319 29.17 -2.85 -10.41
N THR A 320 30.36 -3.36 -10.70
CA THR A 320 31.19 -4.10 -9.75
C THR A 320 31.61 -3.24 -8.57
N TYR A 321 31.93 -1.96 -8.78
CA TYR A 321 32.20 -1.03 -7.69
C TYR A 321 30.99 -0.81 -6.79
N ARG A 322 29.78 -0.68 -7.36
CA ARG A 322 28.53 -0.59 -6.58
C ARG A 322 28.33 -1.83 -5.72
N VAL A 323 28.52 -3.03 -6.29
CA VAL A 323 28.46 -4.29 -5.53
C VAL A 323 29.51 -4.32 -4.42
N HIS A 324 30.74 -3.90 -4.69
CA HIS A 324 31.80 -3.82 -3.69
C HIS A 324 31.40 -2.94 -2.51
N GLN A 325 30.85 -1.74 -2.78
CA GLN A 325 30.37 -0.83 -1.73
C GLN A 325 29.22 -1.43 -0.92
N PHE A 326 28.31 -2.15 -1.58
CA PHE A 326 27.18 -2.81 -0.90
C PHE A 326 27.62 -4.01 -0.03
N ALA A 327 28.46 -4.89 -0.57
CA ALA A 327 28.91 -6.10 0.11
C ALA A 327 30.00 -5.83 1.17
N GLY A 328 30.75 -4.73 1.02
CA GLY A 328 31.94 -4.43 1.82
C GLY A 328 33.20 -5.15 1.32
N GLY A 329 33.18 -5.66 0.09
CA GLY A 329 34.27 -6.40 -0.53
C GLY A 329 33.80 -7.34 -1.63
N LEU A 330 34.75 -7.88 -2.39
CA LEU A 330 34.53 -8.93 -3.39
C LEU A 330 35.33 -10.16 -3.01
N ASP A 331 34.84 -11.34 -3.37
CA ASP A 331 35.61 -12.58 -3.20
C ASP A 331 36.68 -12.73 -4.30
N SER A 332 37.59 -13.68 -4.10
CA SER A 332 38.74 -13.88 -5.00
C SER A 332 38.35 -14.25 -6.43
N GLU A 333 37.22 -14.92 -6.62
CA GLU A 333 36.71 -15.26 -7.95
C GLU A 333 36.13 -14.03 -8.65
N ALA A 334 35.35 -13.22 -7.94
CA ALA A 334 34.83 -11.96 -8.47
C ALA A 334 35.95 -10.98 -8.81
N MET A 335 36.97 -10.88 -7.96
CA MET A 335 38.17 -10.06 -8.23
C MET A 335 38.92 -10.52 -9.47
N ARG A 336 39.12 -11.83 -9.65
CA ARG A 336 39.77 -12.37 -10.86
C ARG A 336 38.98 -12.04 -12.14
N ALA A 337 37.66 -12.19 -12.10
CA ALA A 337 36.81 -11.83 -13.23
C ALA A 337 36.85 -10.32 -13.55
N PHE A 338 36.98 -9.49 -12.51
CA PHE A 338 37.16 -8.04 -12.67
C PHE A 338 38.52 -7.67 -13.29
N GLU A 339 39.59 -8.33 -12.85
CA GLU A 339 40.94 -8.14 -13.39
C GLU A 339 41.00 -8.55 -14.87
N GLU A 340 40.43 -9.69 -15.23
CA GLU A 340 40.38 -10.15 -16.63
C GLU A 340 39.64 -9.16 -17.53
N LEU A 341 38.52 -8.62 -17.06
CA LEU A 341 37.74 -7.63 -17.78
C LEU A 341 38.53 -6.32 -17.99
N THR A 342 39.21 -5.84 -16.94
CA THR A 342 39.97 -4.59 -17.01
C THR A 342 41.26 -4.73 -17.81
N GLN A 343 41.91 -5.90 -17.83
CA GLN A 343 43.06 -6.18 -18.68
C GLN A 343 42.72 -6.04 -20.17
N ARG A 344 41.53 -6.49 -20.61
CA ARG A 344 41.12 -6.32 -22.01
C ARG A 344 41.00 -4.86 -22.42
N SER A 345 40.43 -4.00 -21.58
CA SER A 345 40.40 -2.55 -21.86
C SER A 345 41.78 -1.90 -22.00
N ARG A 346 42.80 -2.43 -21.31
CA ARG A 346 44.18 -1.94 -21.42
C ARG A 346 44.84 -2.40 -22.72
N LEU A 347 44.44 -3.55 -23.25
CA LEU A 347 44.92 -4.08 -24.53
C LEU A 347 44.28 -3.39 -25.74
N THR A 348 43.05 -2.88 -25.62
CA THR A 348 42.36 -2.13 -26.70
C THR A 348 42.75 -0.65 -26.76
N ALA A 349 43.48 -0.14 -25.75
CA ALA A 349 43.91 1.26 -25.66
C ALA A 349 45.35 1.52 -26.15
N VAL A 350 46.04 0.46 -26.58
CA VAL A 350 47.36 0.47 -27.24
C VAL A 350 47.16 0.12 -28.70
#